data_AF-A0A2V7JFA9-F1
#
_entry.id   AF-A0A2V7JFA9-F1
#
_cell.length_a   1.000
_cell.length_b   1.000
_cell.length_c   1.000
_cell.angle_alpha   90.00
_cell.angle_beta   90.00
_cell.angle_gamma   90.00
#
_symmetry.space_group_name_H-M   'P 1'
#
loop_
_entity.id
_entity.type
_entity.pdbx_description
1 polymer ?
#
loop_
_entity_poly.entity_id
_entity_poly.type
_entity_poly.pdbx_seq_one_letter_code
_entity_poly.pdbx_strand_id
1 'polypeptide(L)'
;MCGTRSRLPRRNTRWAGRSPRPRSVPRSGSCSITDVGPNDFLVWDDCFSFPELLVRVTRAHAVTVSYTDLKGKQRTMEAEGPMAELLQHEIDHLDGILALDRPSGVDPFAFRVEWEKLHPPEERYGPPKPREV
;
A
#
# COMPACT_ATOMS: atom_id res chain seq x y z
N MET A 1 0.12 -1.25 14.58
CA MET A 1 0.85 -1.40 13.30
C MET A 1 0.88 -2.89 12.93
N CYS A 2 0.12 -3.29 11.92
CA CYS A 2 -0.27 -4.68 11.62
C CYS A 2 0.15 -5.18 10.22
N GLY A 3 1.26 -5.93 10.13
CA GLY A 3 1.65 -6.56 8.85
C GLY A 3 0.95 -7.88 8.55
N THR A 4 0.54 -8.06 7.31
CA THR A 4 0.27 -9.32 6.64
C THR A 4 1.58 -9.92 6.07
N ARG A 5 1.60 -11.24 5.91
CA ARG A 5 2.61 -11.93 5.09
C ARG A 5 1.83 -12.83 4.16
N SER A 6 1.62 -12.41 2.92
CA SER A 6 1.29 -13.33 1.84
C SER A 6 2.52 -14.21 1.55
N ARG A 7 2.25 -15.50 1.31
CA ARG A 7 3.28 -16.53 1.15
C ARG A 7 3.91 -16.44 -0.25
N LEU A 8 5.22 -16.21 -0.32
CA LEU A 8 6.08 -16.59 -1.45
C LEU A 8 7.37 -17.27 -0.92
N PRO A 9 7.97 -18.22 -1.67
CA PRO A 9 9.05 -19.07 -1.17
C PRO A 9 10.35 -18.27 -0.98
N ARG A 10 10.90 -18.38 0.24
CA ARG A 10 12.14 -17.71 0.67
C ARG A 10 13.35 -18.21 -0.11
N ARG A 11 14.16 -17.29 -0.65
CA ARG A 11 15.63 -17.37 -0.63
C ARG A 11 16.24 -15.97 -0.50
N ASN A 12 16.58 -15.56 0.73
CA ASN A 12 17.97 -15.22 1.09
C ASN A 12 18.10 -15.05 2.61
N THR A 13 19.07 -15.75 3.20
CA THR A 13 19.35 -15.81 4.62
C THR A 13 20.39 -14.77 5.00
N ARG A 14 19.97 -13.62 5.51
CA ARG A 14 20.77 -12.74 6.37
C ARG A 14 19.76 -11.99 7.23
N TRP A 15 19.75 -12.27 8.53
CA TRP A 15 19.14 -11.54 9.67
C TRP A 15 18.80 -12.61 10.72
N ALA A 16 19.84 -13.22 11.29
CA ALA A 16 19.73 -14.10 12.44
C ALA A 16 19.62 -13.21 13.70
N GLY A 17 18.54 -13.35 14.48
CA GLY A 17 18.43 -12.65 15.75
C GLY A 17 17.03 -12.49 16.36
N ARG A 18 15.94 -12.89 15.70
CA ARG A 18 14.61 -12.93 16.33
C ARG A 18 14.05 -14.35 16.29
N SER A 19 13.76 -14.89 17.46
CA SER A 19 13.02 -16.15 17.59
C SER A 19 11.67 -16.05 16.87
N PRO A 20 11.25 -17.09 16.12
CA PRO A 20 9.92 -17.10 15.52
C PRO A 20 8.89 -17.19 16.64
N ARG A 21 7.96 -16.23 16.70
CA ARG A 21 6.82 -16.30 17.62
C ARG A 21 5.91 -17.48 17.24
N PRO A 22 5.27 -18.15 18.21
CA PRO A 22 4.32 -19.23 17.94
C PRO A 22 3.17 -18.76 17.05
N ARG A 23 2.75 -19.62 16.10
CA ARG A 23 1.75 -19.32 15.04
C ARG A 23 0.31 -19.14 15.55
N SER A 24 0.06 -19.33 16.84
CA SER A 24 -1.28 -19.43 17.43
C SER A 24 -1.73 -18.17 18.19
N VAL A 25 -0.94 -17.09 18.20
CA VAL A 25 -1.36 -15.81 18.79
C VAL A 25 -1.94 -14.92 17.68
N PRO A 26 -3.25 -14.62 17.67
CA PRO A 26 -3.79 -13.60 16.78
C PRO A 26 -3.09 -12.27 17.07
N ARG A 27 -2.54 -11.61 16.05
CA ARG A 27 -2.08 -10.22 16.19
C ARG A 27 -3.32 -9.38 16.51
N SER A 28 -3.40 -8.82 17.73
CA SER A 28 -4.40 -7.78 18.01
C SER A 28 -4.21 -6.66 16.98
N GLY A 29 -5.22 -6.41 16.14
CA GLY A 29 -5.17 -5.35 15.13
C GLY A 29 -4.94 -5.81 13.69
N SER A 30 -5.33 -7.03 13.29
CA SER A 30 -5.22 -7.51 11.91
C SER A 30 -5.95 -6.60 10.92
N CYS A 31 -5.23 -5.86 10.06
CA CYS A 31 -5.75 -5.09 8.93
C CYS A 31 -5.32 -5.78 7.62
N SER A 32 -6.26 -6.06 6.71
CA SER A 32 -5.98 -6.71 5.43
C SER A 32 -7.02 -6.32 4.37
N ILE A 33 -6.58 -6.17 3.12
CA ILE A 33 -7.46 -6.03 1.97
C ILE A 33 -8.16 -7.36 1.72
N THR A 34 -9.49 -7.36 1.74
CA THR A 34 -10.33 -8.55 1.50
C THR A 34 -10.92 -8.60 0.10
N ASP A 35 -11.10 -7.44 -0.53
CA ASP A 35 -11.60 -7.32 -1.91
C ASP A 35 -10.96 -6.12 -2.61
N VAL A 36 -10.82 -6.22 -3.93
CA VAL A 36 -10.29 -5.17 -4.80
C VAL A 36 -11.25 -4.93 -5.97
N GLY A 37 -11.52 -3.67 -6.25
CA GLY A 37 -12.38 -3.28 -7.35
C GLY A 37 -11.80 -3.62 -8.73
N PRO A 38 -12.64 -3.53 -9.78
CA PRO A 38 -12.27 -3.92 -11.14
C PRO A 38 -11.38 -2.92 -11.86
N ASN A 39 -11.12 -1.75 -11.27
CA ASN A 39 -10.36 -0.67 -11.88
C ASN A 39 -9.12 -0.34 -11.08
N ASP A 40 -8.04 -0.03 -11.79
CA ASP A 40 -6.80 0.50 -11.26
C ASP A 40 -6.60 1.95 -11.70
N PHE A 41 -5.76 2.67 -11.00
CA PHE A 41 -5.35 4.03 -11.34
C PHE A 41 -3.87 4.22 -11.07
N LEU A 42 -3.25 5.09 -11.88
CA LEU A 42 -1.89 5.54 -11.64
C LEU A 42 -1.92 6.66 -10.61
N VAL A 43 -1.01 6.61 -9.64
CA VAL A 43 -0.89 7.64 -8.61
C VAL A 43 0.57 7.98 -8.38
N TRP A 44 0.85 9.26 -8.15
CA TRP A 44 2.12 9.69 -7.58
C TRP A 44 2.02 9.60 -6.05
N ASP A 45 2.43 8.45 -5.54
CA ASP A 45 2.36 8.07 -4.13
C ASP A 45 3.43 8.84 -3.33
N ASP A 46 3.04 9.32 -2.15
CA ASP A 46 3.93 10.01 -1.23
C ASP A 46 3.98 9.32 0.12
N CYS A 47 5.16 9.36 0.74
CA CYS A 47 5.38 8.68 2.00
C CYS A 47 6.13 9.59 2.96
N PHE A 48 5.70 9.61 4.22
CA PHE A 48 6.44 10.31 5.28
C PHE A 48 7.84 9.74 5.53
N SER A 49 8.11 8.50 5.10
CA SER A 49 9.46 7.93 5.17
C SER A 49 10.44 8.58 4.17
N PHE A 50 9.93 9.19 3.10
CA PHE A 50 10.71 9.87 2.06
C PHE A 50 9.95 11.11 1.54
N PRO A 51 9.90 12.20 2.34
CA PRO A 51 8.99 13.32 2.09
C PRO A 51 9.21 14.03 0.74
N GLU A 52 10.45 14.03 0.24
CA GLU A 52 10.84 14.73 -0.99
C GLU A 52 10.73 13.86 -2.25
N LEU A 53 10.30 12.61 -2.14
CA LEU A 53 10.25 11.67 -3.25
C LEU A 53 8.81 11.22 -3.51
N LEU A 54 8.35 11.41 -4.75
CA LEU A 54 7.11 10.84 -5.26
C LEU A 54 7.44 9.61 -6.08
N VAL A 55 6.63 8.57 -5.92
CA VAL A 55 6.77 7.33 -6.67
C VAL A 55 5.50 7.07 -7.46
N ARG A 56 5.60 6.94 -8.78
CA ARG A 56 4.46 6.55 -9.60
C ARG A 56 4.21 5.06 -9.42
N VAL A 57 3.02 4.73 -8.94
CA VAL A 57 2.57 3.36 -8.68
C VAL A 57 1.17 3.13 -9.25
N THR A 58 0.84 1.88 -9.54
CA THR A 58 -0.52 1.45 -9.88
C THR A 58 -1.21 0.92 -8.63
N ARG A 59 -2.39 1.44 -8.31
CA ARG A 59 -3.21 1.03 -7.15
C ARG A 59 -4.59 0.58 -7.62
N ALA A 60 -5.28 -0.20 -6.80
CA ALA A 60 -6.71 -0.44 -7.01
C ALA A 60 -7.48 0.86 -6.73
N HIS A 61 -8.40 1.26 -7.61
CA HIS A 61 -9.23 2.45 -7.40
C HIS A 61 -10.25 2.26 -6.26
N ALA A 62 -10.65 1.01 -5.98
CA ALA A 62 -11.55 0.68 -4.89
C ALA A 62 -11.03 -0.55 -4.13
N VAL A 63 -11.17 -0.55 -2.81
CA VAL A 63 -10.77 -1.68 -1.94
C VAL A 63 -11.76 -1.87 -0.80
N THR A 64 -11.91 -3.11 -0.36
CA THR A 64 -12.54 -3.45 0.90
C THR A 64 -11.48 -3.94 1.87
N VAL A 65 -11.42 -3.33 3.05
CA VAL A 65 -10.43 -3.64 4.09
C VAL A 65 -11.13 -4.18 5.33
N SER A 66 -10.67 -5.33 5.83
CA SER A 66 -11.06 -5.81 7.15
C SER A 66 -10.03 -5.41 8.19
N TYR A 67 -10.49 -4.90 9.34
CA TYR A 67 -9.64 -4.47 10.44
C TYR A 67 -10.27 -4.77 11.81
N THR A 68 -9.45 -4.85 12.85
CA THR A 68 -9.91 -4.96 14.25
C THR A 68 -10.03 -3.57 14.87
N ASP A 69 -11.19 -3.21 15.43
CA ASP A 69 -11.36 -1.97 16.16
C ASP A 69 -10.67 -2.00 17.55
N LEU A 70 -10.61 -0.84 18.23
CA LEU A 70 -10.00 -0.72 19.56
C LEU A 70 -10.66 -1.59 20.63
N LYS A 71 -11.88 -2.09 20.38
CA LYS A 71 -12.62 -2.99 21.28
C LYS A 71 -12.41 -4.46 20.91
N GLY A 72 -11.52 -4.76 19.96
CA GLY A 72 -11.23 -6.13 19.53
C GLY A 72 -12.25 -6.70 18.55
N LYS A 73 -13.20 -5.91 18.04
CA LYS A 73 -14.24 -6.39 17.13
C LYS A 73 -13.80 -6.23 15.68
N GLN A 74 -14.03 -7.26 14.87
CA GLN A 74 -13.80 -7.19 13.42
C GLN A 74 -14.79 -6.23 12.75
N ARG A 75 -14.24 -5.39 11.89
CA ARG A 75 -14.93 -4.40 11.07
C ARG A 75 -14.46 -4.52 9.63
N THR A 76 -15.26 -3.95 8.74
CA THR A 76 -14.98 -3.85 7.32
C THR A 76 -15.22 -2.41 6.90
N MET A 77 -14.38 -1.91 6.00
CA MET A 77 -14.50 -0.57 5.41
C MET A 77 -14.27 -0.67 3.91
N GLU A 78 -15.16 -0.04 3.15
CA GLU A 78 -15.00 0.17 1.72
C GLU A 78 -14.44 1.56 1.50
N ALA A 79 -13.49 1.68 0.58
CA ALA A 79 -12.84 2.93 0.23
C ALA A 79 -12.59 3.00 -1.26
N GLU A 80 -12.67 4.21 -1.80
CA GLU A 80 -12.43 4.51 -3.22
C GLU A 80 -11.49 5.71 -3.38
N GLY A 81 -10.86 5.80 -4.55
CA GLY A 81 -9.99 6.90 -4.95
C GLY A 81 -8.85 7.14 -3.95
N PRO A 82 -8.62 8.39 -3.50
CA PRO A 82 -7.53 8.72 -2.58
C PRO A 82 -7.52 7.91 -1.27
N MET A 83 -8.70 7.59 -0.71
CA MET A 83 -8.75 6.79 0.51
C MET A 83 -8.36 5.33 0.25
N ALA A 84 -8.72 4.79 -0.92
CA ALA A 84 -8.30 3.45 -1.31
C ALA A 84 -6.77 3.36 -1.44
N GLU A 85 -6.15 4.38 -2.05
CA GLU A 85 -4.70 4.47 -2.18
C GLU A 85 -4.00 4.55 -0.82
N LEU A 86 -4.45 5.46 0.05
CA LEU A 86 -3.87 5.62 1.38
C LEU A 86 -3.92 4.31 2.19
N LEU A 87 -5.05 3.60 2.16
CA LEU A 87 -5.18 2.32 2.87
C LEU A 87 -4.25 1.26 2.29
N GLN A 88 -4.13 1.17 0.97
CA GLN A 88 -3.19 0.25 0.32
C GLN A 88 -1.74 0.59 0.67
N HIS A 89 -1.38 1.87 0.68
CA HIS A 89 -0.05 2.36 1.07
C HIS A 89 0.29 1.97 2.51
N GLU A 90 -0.60 2.26 3.45
CA GLU A 90 -0.37 1.95 4.85
C GLU A 90 -0.33 0.44 5.07
N ILE A 91 -1.20 -0.35 4.42
CA ILE A 91 -1.16 -1.81 4.53
C ILE A 91 0.16 -2.38 3.99
N ASP A 92 0.68 -1.87 2.88
CA ASP A 92 1.99 -2.26 2.36
C ASP A 92 3.11 -1.98 3.37
N HIS A 93 3.09 -0.82 4.02
CA HIS A 93 4.06 -0.50 5.07
C HIS A 93 4.06 -1.52 6.20
N LEU A 94 2.88 -2.03 6.54
CA LEU A 94 2.78 -3.02 7.57
C LEU A 94 3.40 -4.36 7.14
N ASP A 95 3.36 -4.67 5.85
CA ASP A 95 4.01 -5.84 5.24
C ASP A 95 5.52 -5.63 5.02
N GLY A 96 6.01 -4.41 5.25
CA GLY A 96 7.38 -4.01 4.97
C GLY A 96 7.64 -3.77 3.48
N ILE A 97 6.59 -3.47 2.72
CA ILE A 97 6.63 -3.09 1.30
C ILE A 97 6.57 -1.57 1.23
N LEU A 98 7.44 -0.96 0.43
CA LEU A 98 7.48 0.48 0.18
C LEU A 98 6.94 0.77 -1.22
N ALA A 99 6.53 2.01 -1.49
CA ALA A 99 6.16 2.45 -2.85
C ALA A 99 7.31 2.21 -3.85
N LEU A 100 8.57 2.30 -3.39
CA LEU A 100 9.79 1.98 -4.14
C LEU A 100 9.84 0.54 -4.67
N ASP A 101 9.11 -0.39 -4.05
CA ASP A 101 9.04 -1.78 -4.46
C ASP A 101 7.97 -2.03 -5.54
N ARG A 102 7.11 -1.02 -5.84
CA ARG A 102 6.02 -1.11 -6.82
C ARG A 102 6.03 0.00 -7.90
N PRO A 103 7.20 0.38 -8.45
CA PRO A 103 7.26 1.44 -9.44
C PRO A 103 6.50 1.06 -10.71
N SER A 104 5.82 2.03 -11.32
CA SER A 104 4.98 1.84 -12.50
C SER A 104 5.41 2.75 -13.65
N GLY A 105 5.73 2.14 -14.79
CA GLY A 105 6.18 2.83 -16.02
C GLY A 105 7.69 3.10 -16.07
N VAL A 106 8.13 3.78 -17.14
CA VAL A 106 9.55 3.96 -17.48
C VAL A 106 10.28 4.95 -16.57
N ASP A 107 9.59 6.03 -16.17
CA ASP A 107 10.11 7.04 -15.24
C ASP A 107 9.17 7.18 -14.04
N PRO A 108 9.35 6.36 -12.99
CA PRO A 108 8.41 6.26 -11.88
C PRO A 108 8.86 7.06 -10.66
N PHE A 109 9.93 7.86 -10.72
CA PHE A 109 10.46 8.58 -9.57
C PHE A 109 10.57 10.07 -9.89
N ALA A 110 10.03 10.91 -9.01
CA ALA A 110 10.15 12.35 -9.15
C ALA A 110 10.42 13.00 -7.80
N PHE A 111 11.31 13.99 -7.76
CA PHE A 111 11.42 14.83 -6.57
C PHE A 111 10.17 15.70 -6.47
N ARG A 112 9.56 15.74 -5.27
CA ARG A 112 8.32 16.48 -5.00
C ARG A 112 8.36 17.90 -5.54
N VAL A 113 9.41 18.65 -5.22
CA VAL A 113 9.58 20.06 -5.60
C VAL A 113 9.57 20.24 -7.12
N GLU A 114 10.19 19.33 -7.87
CA GLU A 114 10.22 19.43 -9.34
C GLU A 114 8.90 19.00 -9.95
N TRP A 115 8.26 17.98 -9.38
CA TRP A 115 6.95 17.51 -9.82
C TRP A 115 5.87 18.58 -9.63
N GLU A 116 5.81 19.20 -8.45
CA GLU A 116 4.83 20.25 -8.10
C GLU A 116 5.01 21.54 -8.93
N LYS A 117 6.19 21.79 -9.51
CA LYS A 117 6.40 22.91 -10.45
C LYS A 117 5.81 22.65 -11.83
N LEU A 118 5.80 21.39 -12.26
CA LEU A 118 5.42 20.99 -13.61
C LEU A 118 3.97 20.51 -13.70
N HIS A 119 3.42 20.01 -12.60
CA HIS A 119 2.13 19.35 -12.54
C HIS A 119 1.23 19.99 -11.48
N PRO A 120 -0.05 20.23 -11.79
CA PRO A 120 -1.01 20.65 -10.80
C PRO A 120 -1.46 19.45 -9.92
N PRO A 121 -1.97 19.69 -8.70
CA PRO A 121 -2.29 18.63 -7.74
C PRO A 121 -3.28 17.57 -8.25
N GLU A 122 -4.19 17.93 -9.15
CA GLU A 122 -5.16 17.02 -9.78
C GLU A 122 -4.51 15.91 -10.61
N GLU A 123 -3.32 16.16 -11.19
CA GLU A 123 -2.58 15.16 -11.98
C GLU A 123 -1.91 14.09 -11.10
N ARG A 124 -1.98 14.24 -9.77
CA ARG A 124 -1.50 13.22 -8.84
C ARG A 124 -2.21 11.89 -9.04
N TYR A 125 -3.49 11.93 -9.43
CA TYR A 125 -4.32 10.76 -9.65
C TYR A 125 -4.73 10.67 -11.12
N GLY A 126 -4.27 9.61 -11.79
CA GLY A 126 -4.72 9.28 -13.13
C GLY A 126 -6.17 8.78 -13.15
N PRO A 127 -6.84 8.83 -14.30
CA PRO A 127 -8.18 8.29 -14.44
C PRO A 127 -8.19 6.77 -14.19
N PRO A 128 -9.23 6.23 -13.54
CA PRO A 128 -9.36 4.79 -13.35
C PRO A 128 -9.51 4.08 -14.71
N LYS A 129 -8.81 2.96 -14.84
CA LYS A 129 -8.79 2.08 -16.01
C LYS A 129 -9.11 0.66 -15.58
N PRO A 130 -9.71 -0.17 -16.44
CA PRO A 130 -9.92 -1.58 -16.13
C PRO A 130 -8.62 -2.26 -15.71
N ARG A 131 -8.68 -3.05 -14.64
CA ARG A 131 -7.56 -3.79 -14.10
C ARG A 131 -7.17 -4.92 -15.04
N GLU A 132 -5.89 -5.01 -15.37
CA GLU A 132 -5.30 -6.14 -16.09
C GLU A 132 -4.95 -7.21 -15.04
N VAL A 133 -5.77 -8.27 -14.94
CA VAL A 133 -5.60 -9.40 -14.01
C VAL A 133 -4.92 -10.57 -14.70
#